data_AF-A0A0N4WRP3-F1
#
_entry.id   AF-A0A0N4WRP3-F1
#
_cell.length_a   1.000
_cell.length_b   1.000
_cell.length_c   1.000
_cell.angle_alpha   90.00
_cell.angle_beta   90.00
_cell.angle_gamma   90.00
#
_symmetry.space_group_name_H-M   'P 1'
#
loop_
_entity.id
_entity.type
_entity.pdbx_description
1 polymer ?
#
loop_
_entity_poly.entity_id
_entity_poly.type
_entity_poly.pdbx_seq_one_letter_code
_entity_poly.pdbx_strand_id
1 'polypeptide(L)'
;MAHTNRSFSEISIFCFGSAMALGFAYIYTVIIFCPILYYCSLEESKEAHEGCFRRKGKRFFHAVLRGYSCVLTDRRVALALLTGTIVYWYFGIMGTISITAKLDTEKILPKDTPIHRPNRLVENIVWAEYYPVTIIVNNPIDVRDVNRLNEVNAFVAEFENLSTCRGSNFTMFWLRDYIDYYWGVGVNDFDFYFDADEYPDEKEFGYKKLPGFLGNPLYKHHKAFLNLDYNQT
;
A
#
# COMPACT_ATOMS: atom_id res chain seq x y z
N MET A 1 0.00 16.73 -11.24
CA MET A 1 -1.39 16.38 -10.88
C MET A 1 -1.83 15.15 -11.68
N ALA A 2 -1.26 13.97 -11.39
CA ALA A 2 -1.55 12.71 -12.12
C ALA A 2 -1.08 11.46 -11.34
N HIS A 3 -1.16 11.47 -10.00
CA HIS A 3 -0.60 10.39 -9.17
C HIS A 3 -1.56 10.03 -8.01
N THR A 4 -2.80 9.64 -8.32
CA THR A 4 -3.74 9.11 -7.31
C THR A 4 -4.81 8.21 -7.93
N ASN A 5 -4.47 7.21 -8.74
CA ASN A 5 -5.45 6.25 -9.28
C ASN A 5 -4.89 4.82 -9.47
N ARG A 6 -3.95 4.39 -8.62
CA ARG A 6 -3.42 3.01 -8.62
C ARG A 6 -3.70 2.25 -7.32
N SER A 7 -4.56 2.77 -6.47
CA SER A 7 -4.92 2.13 -5.21
C SER A 7 -6.11 1.21 -5.48
N PHE A 8 -5.86 -0.10 -5.58
CA PHE A 8 -6.84 -1.19 -5.64
C PHE A 8 -7.55 -1.46 -6.98
N SER A 9 -6.75 -1.67 -8.04
CA SER A 9 -7.29 -2.22 -9.31
C SER A 9 -8.05 -3.54 -9.11
N GLU A 10 -7.62 -4.38 -8.16
CA GLU A 10 -8.24 -5.68 -7.90
C GLU A 10 -9.68 -5.56 -7.35
N ILE A 11 -9.89 -4.68 -6.37
CA ILE A 11 -11.21 -4.45 -5.76
C ILE A 11 -12.15 -3.83 -6.79
N SER A 12 -11.64 -2.92 -7.63
CA SER A 12 -12.43 -2.32 -8.71
C SER A 12 -12.89 -3.36 -9.73
N ILE A 13 -12.02 -4.29 -10.14
CA ILE A 13 -12.38 -5.36 -11.09
C ILE A 13 -13.40 -6.31 -10.46
N PHE A 14 -13.22 -6.68 -9.19
CA PHE A 14 -14.17 -7.53 -8.46
C PHE A 14 -15.56 -6.87 -8.33
N CYS A 15 -15.60 -5.60 -7.95
CA CYS A 15 -16.83 -4.84 -7.81
C CYS A 15 -17.55 -4.70 -9.16
N PHE A 16 -16.81 -4.38 -10.22
CA PHE A 16 -17.36 -4.28 -11.57
C PHE A 16 -17.93 -5.63 -12.06
N GLY A 17 -17.20 -6.72 -11.88
CA GLY A 17 -17.67 -8.07 -12.21
C GLY A 17 -18.93 -8.45 -11.42
N SER A 18 -18.97 -8.15 -10.12
CA SER A 18 -20.13 -8.41 -9.26
C SER A 18 -21.36 -7.60 -9.68
N ALA A 19 -21.17 -6.32 -10.01
CA ALA A 19 -22.24 -5.45 -10.50
C ALA A 19 -22.80 -5.94 -11.84
N MET A 20 -21.94 -6.35 -12.77
CA MET A 20 -22.38 -6.94 -14.04
C MET A 20 -23.14 -8.24 -13.84
N ALA A 21 -22.65 -9.14 -12.96
CA ALA A 21 -23.31 -10.40 -12.66
C ALA A 21 -24.71 -10.18 -12.06
N LEU A 22 -24.84 -9.24 -11.11
CA LEU A 22 -26.14 -8.86 -10.55
C LEU A 22 -27.07 -8.25 -11.60
N GLY A 23 -26.53 -7.41 -12.49
CA GLY A 23 -27.26 -6.84 -13.62
C GLY A 23 -27.82 -7.92 -14.56
N PHE A 24 -26.98 -8.86 -14.98
CA PHE A 24 -27.42 -9.98 -15.82
C PHE A 24 -28.40 -10.91 -15.09
N ALA A 25 -28.16 -11.21 -13.82
CA ALA A 25 -29.08 -12.00 -13.01
C ALA A 25 -30.47 -11.36 -12.95
N TYR A 26 -30.55 -10.04 -12.78
CA TYR A 26 -31.80 -9.30 -12.82
C TYR A 26 -32.48 -9.39 -14.20
N ILE A 27 -31.74 -9.15 -15.28
CA ILE A 27 -32.27 -9.23 -16.65
C ILE A 27 -32.81 -10.64 -16.96
N TYR A 28 -32.06 -11.70 -16.63
CA TYR A 28 -32.51 -13.07 -16.83
C TYR A 28 -33.71 -13.44 -15.96
N THR A 29 -33.77 -12.93 -14.74
CA THR A 29 -34.94 -13.15 -13.87
C THR A 29 -36.21 -12.54 -14.50
N VAL A 30 -36.12 -11.33 -15.05
CA VAL A 30 -37.29 -10.67 -15.67
C VAL A 30 -37.65 -11.27 -17.03
N ILE A 31 -36.67 -11.58 -17.88
CA ILE A 31 -36.92 -12.00 -19.27
C ILE A 31 -37.23 -13.50 -19.37
N ILE A 32 -36.56 -14.34 -18.58
CA ILE A 32 -36.67 -15.80 -18.69
C ILE A 32 -37.55 -16.35 -17.58
N PHE A 33 -37.25 -16.00 -16.33
CA PHE A 33 -37.94 -16.60 -15.18
C PHE A 33 -39.39 -16.12 -15.02
N CYS A 34 -39.69 -14.83 -15.21
CA CYS A 34 -41.08 -14.34 -15.12
C CYS A 34 -42.02 -14.96 -16.17
N PRO A 35 -41.68 -15.07 -17.47
CA PRO A 35 -42.55 -15.73 -18.44
C PRO A 35 -42.72 -17.23 -18.20
N ILE A 36 -41.66 -17.93 -17.76
CA ILE A 36 -41.76 -19.34 -17.39
C ILE A 36 -42.72 -19.50 -16.20
N LEU A 37 -42.58 -18.68 -15.15
CA LEU A 37 -43.50 -18.66 -14.02
C LEU A 37 -44.94 -18.37 -14.46
N TYR A 38 -45.14 -17.40 -15.36
CA TYR A 38 -46.47 -17.08 -15.88
C TYR A 38 -47.09 -18.28 -16.62
N TYR A 39 -46.31 -18.94 -17.48
CA TYR A 39 -46.76 -20.12 -18.21
C TYR A 39 -47.11 -21.28 -17.26
N CYS A 40 -46.23 -21.58 -16.30
CA CYS A 40 -46.49 -22.58 -15.26
C CYS A 40 -47.72 -22.23 -14.41
N SER A 41 -47.99 -20.95 -14.16
CA SER A 41 -49.16 -20.52 -13.40
C SER A 41 -50.49 -20.73 -14.16
N LEU A 42 -50.48 -20.58 -15.48
CA LEU A 42 -51.64 -20.84 -16.34
C LEU A 42 -51.99 -22.33 -16.40
N GLU A 43 -50.97 -23.17 -16.43
CA GLU A 43 -51.11 -24.63 -16.42
C GLU A 43 -51.61 -25.12 -15.05
N GLU A 44 -51.03 -24.59 -13.96
CA GLU A 44 -51.50 -24.87 -12.59
C GLU A 44 -52.94 -24.39 -12.34
N SER A 45 -53.37 -23.27 -12.95
CA SER A 45 -54.76 -22.80 -12.88
C SER A 45 -55.75 -23.70 -13.62
N LYS A 46 -55.30 -24.45 -14.63
CA LYS A 46 -56.15 -25.39 -15.38
C LYS A 46 -56.28 -26.74 -14.68
N GLU A 47 -55.25 -27.17 -13.96
CA GLU A 47 -55.24 -28.43 -13.20
C GLU A 47 -55.61 -28.25 -11.71
N ALA A 48 -56.45 -27.27 -11.38
CA ALA A 48 -56.70 -26.80 -10.01
C ALA A 48 -57.24 -27.88 -9.04
N HIS A 49 -56.33 -28.67 -8.50
CA HIS A 49 -56.42 -29.26 -7.17
C HIS A 49 -55.26 -28.69 -6.36
N GLU A 50 -55.48 -27.53 -5.71
CA GLU A 50 -54.51 -27.01 -4.74
C GLU A 50 -54.28 -28.09 -3.68
N GLY A 51 -53.13 -28.77 -3.74
CA GLY A 51 -52.77 -29.79 -2.78
C GLY A 51 -52.92 -29.25 -1.35
N CYS A 52 -53.56 -30.03 -0.48
CA CYS A 52 -53.81 -29.69 0.92
C CYS A 52 -52.55 -29.15 1.64
N PHE A 53 -51.37 -29.65 1.23
CA PHE A 53 -50.05 -29.22 1.70
C PHE A 53 -49.74 -27.74 1.40
N ARG A 54 -49.97 -27.27 0.16
CA ARG A 54 -49.69 -25.88 -0.24
C ARG A 54 -50.63 -24.89 0.47
N ARG A 55 -51.88 -25.28 0.67
CA ARG A 55 -52.88 -24.47 1.40
C ARG A 55 -52.63 -24.41 2.91
N LYS A 56 -52.14 -25.51 3.53
CA LYS A 56 -51.66 -25.51 4.91
C LYS A 56 -50.41 -24.64 5.07
N GLY A 57 -49.46 -24.76 4.14
CA GLY A 57 -48.23 -23.94 4.11
C GLY A 57 -48.52 -22.44 4.04
N LYS A 58 -49.38 -22.00 3.12
CA LYS A 58 -49.79 -20.58 3.00
C LYS A 58 -50.44 -20.06 4.30
N ARG A 59 -51.35 -20.84 4.91
CA ARG A 59 -52.02 -20.46 6.17
C ARG A 59 -51.03 -20.35 7.33
N PHE A 60 -50.11 -21.31 7.44
CA PHE A 60 -49.05 -21.28 8.45
C PHE A 60 -48.16 -20.05 8.26
N PHE A 61 -47.72 -19.77 7.03
CA PHE A 61 -46.88 -18.62 6.72
C PHE A 61 -47.56 -17.29 7.05
N HIS A 62 -48.84 -17.13 6.68
CA HIS A 62 -49.62 -15.95 7.05
C HIS A 62 -49.79 -15.81 8.57
N ALA A 63 -50.00 -16.91 9.30
CA ALA A 63 -50.10 -16.88 10.75
C ALA A 63 -48.78 -16.45 11.40
N VAL A 64 -47.64 -16.97 10.92
CA VAL A 64 -46.30 -16.59 11.38
C VAL A 64 -46.01 -15.13 11.07
N LEU A 65 -46.29 -14.65 9.85
CA LEU A 65 -46.09 -13.24 9.49
C LEU A 65 -46.96 -12.30 10.32
N ARG A 66 -48.21 -12.68 10.58
CA ARG A 66 -49.12 -11.89 11.41
C ARG A 66 -48.64 -11.85 12.85
N GLY A 67 -48.18 -12.98 13.39
CA GLY A 67 -47.55 -13.04 14.71
C GLY A 67 -46.31 -12.15 14.79
N TYR A 68 -45.42 -12.25 13.81
CA TYR A 68 -44.22 -11.41 13.71
C TYR A 68 -44.57 -9.93 13.61
N SER A 69 -45.54 -9.55 12.78
CA SER A 69 -45.99 -8.16 12.63
C SER A 69 -46.59 -7.60 13.92
N CYS A 70 -47.39 -8.40 14.64
CA CYS A 70 -47.93 -7.99 15.94
C CYS A 70 -46.82 -7.78 16.98
N VAL A 71 -45.83 -8.69 17.03
CA VAL A 71 -44.66 -8.59 17.92
C VAL A 71 -43.83 -7.34 17.59
N LEU A 72 -43.62 -7.04 16.30
CA LEU A 72 -42.82 -5.89 15.88
C LEU A 72 -43.53 -4.55 16.11
N THR A 73 -44.87 -4.55 16.09
CA THR A 73 -45.70 -3.34 16.28
C THR A 73 -45.87 -2.99 17.76
N ASP A 74 -45.62 -3.93 18.68
CA ASP A 74 -45.67 -3.66 20.11
C ASP A 74 -44.56 -2.67 20.52
N ARG A 75 -44.96 -1.56 21.15
CA ARG A 75 -44.07 -0.49 21.60
C ARG A 75 -43.02 -0.97 22.61
N ARG A 76 -43.34 -1.99 23.42
CA ARG A 76 -42.40 -2.58 24.39
C ARG A 76 -41.29 -3.35 23.69
N VAL A 77 -41.66 -4.17 22.70
CA VAL A 77 -40.72 -4.95 21.90
C VAL A 77 -39.87 -4.03 21.03
N ALA A 78 -40.47 -3.01 20.41
CA ALA A 78 -39.75 -2.01 19.62
C ALA A 78 -38.69 -1.28 20.45
N LEU A 79 -39.00 -0.90 21.71
CA LEU A 79 -38.04 -0.26 22.60
C LEU A 79 -36.90 -1.21 23.01
N ALA A 80 -37.20 -2.49 23.27
CA ALA A 80 -36.19 -3.50 23.56
C ALA A 80 -35.24 -3.75 22.38
N LEU A 81 -35.78 -3.85 21.15
CA LEU A 81 -34.98 -4.00 19.93
C LEU A 81 -34.10 -2.79 19.67
N LEU A 82 -34.65 -1.57 19.82
CA LEU A 82 -33.88 -0.33 19.66
C LEU A 82 -32.71 -0.29 20.66
N THR A 83 -32.98 -0.63 21.92
CA THR A 83 -31.93 -0.70 22.94
C THR A 83 -30.86 -1.74 22.59
N GLY A 84 -31.28 -2.94 22.15
CA GLY A 84 -30.37 -3.98 21.69
C GLY A 84 -29.52 -3.56 20.48
N THR A 85 -30.11 -2.83 19.53
CA THR A 85 -29.38 -2.28 18.37
C THR A 85 -28.36 -1.24 18.77
N ILE A 86 -28.67 -0.36 19.74
CA ILE A 86 -27.71 0.62 20.27
C ILE A 86 -26.53 -0.11 20.93
N VAL A 87 -26.81 -1.12 21.76
CA VAL A 87 -25.76 -1.94 22.39
C VAL A 87 -24.92 -2.67 21.34
N TYR A 88 -25.55 -3.24 20.31
CA TYR A 88 -24.87 -3.89 19.20
C TYR A 88 -23.96 -2.93 18.43
N TRP A 89 -24.44 -1.72 18.10
CA TRP A 89 -23.62 -0.69 17.46
C TRP A 89 -22.47 -0.23 18.35
N TYR A 90 -22.70 -0.09 19.65
CA TYR A 90 -21.64 0.25 20.60
C TYR A 90 -20.51 -0.78 20.55
N PHE A 91 -20.82 -2.07 20.65
CA PHE A 91 -19.82 -3.14 20.52
C PHE A 91 -19.19 -3.18 19.13
N GLY A 92 -19.97 -2.95 18.06
CA GLY A 92 -19.46 -2.91 16.69
C GLY A 92 -18.44 -1.78 16.48
N ILE A 93 -18.71 -0.58 17.01
CA ILE A 93 -17.79 0.57 16.93
C ILE A 93 -16.54 0.29 17.75
N MET A 94 -16.68 -0.20 18.99
CA MET A 94 -15.54 -0.56 19.84
C MET A 94 -14.65 -1.63 19.19
N GLY A 95 -15.27 -2.64 18.58
CA GLY A 95 -14.56 -3.67 17.81
C GLY A 95 -13.84 -3.09 16.60
N THR A 96 -14.50 -2.20 15.85
CA THR A 96 -13.92 -1.54 14.66
C THR A 96 -12.71 -0.70 15.03
N ILE A 97 -12.79 0.10 16.11
CA ILE A 97 -11.66 0.93 16.57
C ILE A 97 -10.50 0.06 17.05
N SER A 98 -10.77 -1.12 17.61
CA SER A 98 -9.75 -2.06 18.08
C SER A 98 -9.07 -2.85 16.95
N ILE A 99 -9.59 -2.84 15.72
CA ILE A 99 -8.98 -3.58 14.61
C ILE A 99 -7.74 -2.81 14.14
N THR A 100 -6.57 -3.39 14.41
CA THR A 100 -5.32 -2.95 13.77
C THR A 100 -5.28 -3.46 12.35
N ALA A 101 -5.44 -2.57 11.38
CA ALA A 101 -5.29 -2.88 9.96
C ALA A 101 -3.81 -3.13 9.62
N LYS A 102 -3.31 -4.33 9.94
CA LYS A 102 -2.03 -4.82 9.48
C LYS A 102 -2.26 -6.04 8.58
N LEU A 103 -1.76 -5.96 7.35
CA LEU A 103 -1.70 -7.09 6.45
C LEU A 103 -0.54 -7.97 6.90
N ASP A 104 -0.80 -8.94 7.78
CA ASP A 104 0.21 -9.93 8.15
C ASP A 104 0.52 -10.78 6.92
N THR A 105 1.75 -10.67 6.43
CA THR A 105 2.23 -11.44 5.27
C THR A 105 2.11 -12.95 5.51
N GLU A 106 2.20 -13.38 6.78
CA GLU A 106 1.97 -14.76 7.22
C GLU A 106 0.55 -15.28 6.95
N LYS A 107 -0.46 -14.39 6.89
CA LYS A 107 -1.86 -14.79 6.61
C LYS A 107 -2.19 -14.84 5.12
N ILE A 108 -1.39 -14.16 4.28
CA ILE A 108 -1.56 -14.11 2.83
C ILE A 108 -0.85 -15.30 2.18
N LEU A 109 0.25 -15.76 2.77
CA LEU A 109 0.98 -16.93 2.31
C LEU A 109 0.24 -18.23 2.69
N PRO A 110 0.12 -19.20 1.78
CA PRO A 110 -0.37 -20.53 2.15
C PRO A 110 0.53 -21.13 3.23
N LYS A 111 -0.08 -21.70 4.27
CA LYS A 111 0.60 -22.18 5.49
C LYS A 111 1.70 -23.21 5.22
N ASP A 112 1.64 -23.93 4.11
CA ASP A 112 2.55 -25.02 3.77
C ASP A 112 3.69 -24.60 2.81
N THR A 113 3.89 -23.29 2.58
CA THR A 113 4.97 -22.82 1.70
C THR A 113 6.34 -22.86 2.40
N PRO A 114 7.41 -23.34 1.73
CA PRO A 114 8.76 -23.38 2.30
C PRO A 114 9.33 -21.98 2.57
N ILE A 115 8.70 -20.93 2.02
CA ILE A 115 9.06 -19.52 2.16
C ILE A 115 8.64 -18.95 3.52
N HIS A 116 7.74 -19.63 4.24
CA HIS A 116 7.23 -19.14 5.53
C HIS A 116 8.34 -19.00 6.60
N ARG A 117 9.28 -19.95 6.67
CA ARG A 117 10.36 -19.88 7.68
C ARG A 117 11.36 -18.74 7.43
N PRO A 118 11.90 -18.58 6.22
CA PRO A 118 12.73 -17.42 5.90
C PRO A 118 12.01 -16.09 6.10
N ASN A 119 10.75 -15.97 5.66
CA ASN A 119 10.01 -14.70 5.76
C ASN A 119 9.81 -14.27 7.22
N ARG A 120 9.47 -15.22 8.11
CA ARG A 120 9.36 -14.95 9.54
C ARG A 120 10.68 -14.50 10.16
N LEU A 121 11.81 -15.04 9.72
CA LEU A 121 13.13 -14.61 10.19
C LEU A 121 13.45 -13.19 9.71
N VAL A 122 13.16 -12.87 8.45
CA VAL A 122 13.37 -11.53 7.89
C VAL A 122 12.49 -10.50 8.60
N GLU A 123 11.22 -10.80 8.83
CA GLU A 123 10.29 -9.89 9.52
C GLU A 123 10.70 -9.63 10.97
N ASN A 124 11.08 -10.68 11.72
CA ASN A 124 11.42 -10.54 13.14
C ASN A 124 12.84 -10.03 13.41
N ILE A 125 13.78 -10.19 12.47
CA ILE A 125 15.21 -9.89 12.69
C ILE A 125 15.71 -8.78 11.76
N VAL A 126 15.29 -8.76 10.50
CA VAL A 126 15.82 -7.79 9.53
C VAL A 126 14.98 -6.52 9.54
N TRP A 127 13.66 -6.62 9.47
CA TRP A 127 12.79 -5.44 9.41
C TRP A 127 12.69 -4.70 10.74
N ALA A 128 12.84 -5.40 11.86
CA ALA A 128 12.90 -4.77 13.17
C ALA A 128 14.21 -3.98 13.37
N GLU A 129 15.31 -4.42 12.77
CA GLU A 129 16.62 -3.82 12.99
C GLU A 129 17.04 -2.84 11.88
N TYR A 130 16.70 -3.11 10.62
CA TYR A 130 17.21 -2.36 9.47
C TYR A 130 16.24 -2.41 8.27
N TYR A 131 15.64 -1.25 7.96
CA TYR A 131 14.90 -1.04 6.72
C TYR A 131 15.48 0.17 5.97
N PRO A 132 16.15 -0.03 4.81
CA PRO A 132 16.79 1.07 4.11
C PRO A 132 15.74 2.00 3.49
N VAL A 133 15.90 3.31 3.71
CA VAL A 133 15.10 4.35 3.07
C VAL A 133 15.97 5.05 2.03
N THR A 134 15.55 5.02 0.78
CA THR A 134 16.25 5.72 -0.31
C THR A 134 15.52 7.02 -0.63
N ILE A 135 16.21 8.15 -0.47
CA ILE A 135 15.70 9.48 -0.80
C ILE A 135 16.32 9.90 -2.14
N ILE A 136 15.46 10.15 -3.14
CA ILE A 136 15.89 10.61 -4.46
C ILE A 136 15.45 12.07 -4.63
N VAL A 137 16.42 12.94 -4.89
CA VAL A 137 16.17 14.36 -5.12
C VAL A 137 16.02 14.61 -6.62
N ASN A 138 14.82 15.01 -7.04
CA ASN A 138 14.50 15.19 -8.47
C ASN A 138 15.15 16.44 -9.09
N ASN A 139 15.43 17.47 -8.30
CA ASN A 139 16.05 18.70 -8.79
C ASN A 139 17.54 18.70 -8.42
N PRO A 140 18.46 18.66 -9.40
CA PRO A 140 19.88 18.64 -9.10
C PRO A 140 20.31 19.92 -8.39
N ILE A 141 21.17 19.76 -7.38
CA ILE A 141 21.84 20.86 -6.71
C ILE A 141 23.21 21.11 -7.36
N ASP A 142 23.62 22.37 -7.45
CA ASP A 142 24.99 22.69 -7.84
C ASP A 142 25.88 22.56 -6.60
N VAL A 143 26.85 21.65 -6.63
CA VAL A 143 27.77 21.38 -5.51
C VAL A 143 28.73 22.53 -5.26
N ARG A 144 28.90 23.46 -6.22
CA ARG A 144 29.73 24.67 -6.05
C ARG A 144 29.04 25.74 -5.18
N ASP A 145 27.71 25.68 -5.05
CA ASP A 145 26.95 26.63 -4.24
C ASP A 145 26.92 26.18 -2.78
N VAL A 146 27.77 26.83 -1.97
CA VAL A 146 27.92 26.54 -0.54
C VAL A 146 26.60 26.69 0.23
N ASN A 147 25.74 27.65 -0.16
CA ASN A 147 24.48 27.88 0.55
C ASN A 147 23.51 26.71 0.35
N ARG A 148 23.37 26.25 -0.90
CA ARG A 148 22.49 25.11 -1.23
C ARG A 148 23.05 23.78 -0.70
N LEU A 149 24.36 23.64 -0.66
CA LEU A 149 25.01 22.47 -0.09
C LEU A 149 24.80 22.40 1.43
N ASN A 150 24.83 23.54 2.13
CA ASN A 150 24.48 23.63 3.54
C ASN A 150 23.00 23.27 3.81
N GLU A 151 22.07 23.70 2.95
CA GLU A 151 20.66 23.30 3.06
C GLU A 151 20.48 21.79 2.94
N VAL A 152 21.17 21.13 1.99
CA VAL A 152 21.11 19.67 1.84
C VAL A 152 21.73 18.95 3.03
N ASN A 153 22.85 19.44 3.56
CA ASN A 153 23.46 18.88 4.76
C ASN A 153 22.54 19.04 5.99
N ALA A 154 21.86 20.18 6.13
CA ALA A 154 20.87 20.38 7.19
C ALA A 154 19.68 19.43 7.06
N PHE A 155 19.19 19.22 5.83
CA PHE A 155 18.13 18.26 5.53
C PHE A 155 18.55 16.82 5.88
N VAL A 156 19.76 16.40 5.48
CA VAL A 156 20.28 15.07 5.83
C VAL A 156 20.43 14.93 7.36
N ALA A 157 20.96 15.96 8.04
CA ALA A 157 21.09 15.97 9.49
C ALA A 157 19.73 15.88 10.21
N GLU A 158 18.66 16.46 9.65
CA GLU A 158 17.31 16.32 10.19
C GLU A 158 16.84 14.85 10.16
N PHE A 159 17.06 14.14 9.04
CA PHE A 159 16.77 12.70 8.96
C PHE A 159 17.63 11.88 9.91
N GLU A 160 18.93 12.18 10.00
CA GLU A 160 19.86 11.47 10.87
C GLU A 160 19.50 11.62 12.37
N ASN A 161 18.91 12.76 12.75
CA ASN A 161 18.51 13.07 14.13
C ASN A 161 17.13 12.51 14.52
N LEU A 162 16.38 11.89 13.61
CA LEU A 162 15.10 11.26 13.96
C LEU A 162 15.32 10.11 14.95
N SER A 163 14.50 10.04 15.99
CA SER A 163 14.60 9.01 17.04
C SER A 163 14.51 7.55 16.55
N THR A 164 13.95 7.34 15.35
CA THR A 164 13.83 6.04 14.69
C THR A 164 15.03 5.70 13.80
N CYS A 165 15.92 6.67 13.53
CA CYS A 165 17.10 6.50 12.70
C CYS A 165 18.34 6.20 13.57
N ARG A 166 19.28 5.40 13.04
CA ARG A 166 20.49 4.99 13.78
C ARG A 166 21.62 6.04 13.77
N GLY A 167 21.37 7.23 13.21
CA GLY A 167 22.33 8.31 13.10
C GLY A 167 23.23 8.25 11.86
N SER A 168 24.17 9.20 11.78
CA SER A 168 24.96 9.51 10.58
C SER A 168 25.89 8.39 10.09
N ASN A 169 26.35 7.53 10.99
CA ASN A 169 27.22 6.39 10.68
C ASN A 169 26.54 5.33 9.79
N PHE A 170 25.21 5.30 9.79
CA PHE A 170 24.41 4.35 8.99
C PHE A 170 23.78 5.01 7.76
N THR A 171 24.04 6.29 7.53
CA THR A 171 23.56 7.03 6.36
C THR A 171 24.58 6.96 5.25
N MET A 172 24.19 6.38 4.12
CA MET A 172 25.02 6.35 2.92
C MET A 172 24.75 7.61 2.09
N PHE A 173 25.64 8.60 2.22
CA PHE A 173 25.51 9.90 1.55
C PHE A 173 26.75 10.22 0.72
N TRP A 174 26.67 9.92 -0.57
CA TRP A 174 27.78 10.02 -1.53
C TRP A 174 28.47 11.38 -1.58
N LEU A 175 27.74 12.48 -1.32
CA LEU A 175 28.30 13.83 -1.41
C LEU A 175 29.25 14.13 -0.25
N ARG A 176 28.98 13.60 0.95
CA ARG A 176 29.89 13.72 2.12
C ARG A 176 31.20 13.00 1.83
N ASP A 177 31.11 11.78 1.30
CA ASP A 177 32.28 10.99 0.91
C ASP A 177 33.05 11.64 -0.25
N TYR A 178 32.36 12.33 -1.17
CA TYR A 178 33.00 13.08 -2.25
C TYR A 178 33.74 14.32 -1.75
N ILE A 179 33.19 15.04 -0.76
CA ILE A 179 33.86 16.19 -0.12
C ILE A 179 35.13 15.70 0.60
N ASP A 180 35.04 14.61 1.35
CA ASP A 180 36.19 14.00 2.03
C ASP A 180 37.23 13.49 1.02
N TYR A 181 36.80 12.93 -0.12
CA TYR A 181 37.70 12.56 -1.21
C TYR A 181 38.36 13.77 -1.87
N TYR A 182 37.61 14.86 -2.06
CA TYR A 182 38.10 16.08 -2.71
C TYR A 182 39.21 16.75 -1.90
N TRP A 183 39.03 16.84 -0.58
CA TRP A 183 39.93 17.52 0.37
C TRP A 183 40.94 16.59 1.06
N GLY A 184 40.56 15.34 1.34
CA GLY A 184 41.34 14.37 2.09
C GLY A 184 42.35 13.60 1.24
N VAL A 185 42.17 13.54 -0.08
CA VAL A 185 43.20 13.00 -0.98
C VAL A 185 44.26 14.08 -1.21
N GLY A 186 45.19 14.18 -0.27
CA GLY A 186 46.51 14.72 -0.52
C GLY A 186 47.30 13.75 -1.38
N VAL A 187 47.28 13.95 -2.70
CA VAL A 187 48.35 13.65 -3.68
C VAL A 187 48.92 12.22 -3.78
N ASN A 188 48.67 11.24 -2.89
CA ASN A 188 49.57 10.07 -2.83
C ASN A 188 49.01 8.66 -2.55
N ASP A 189 47.70 8.40 -2.43
CA ASP A 189 47.27 7.04 -1.98
C ASP A 189 46.20 6.32 -2.80
N PHE A 190 45.88 6.79 -4.02
CA PHE A 190 45.00 6.03 -4.93
C PHE A 190 45.39 6.12 -6.42
N ASP A 191 46.65 6.48 -6.73
CA ASP A 191 47.20 6.53 -8.10
C ASP A 191 47.53 5.14 -8.65
N PHE A 192 46.59 4.18 -8.59
CA PHE A 192 46.82 2.89 -9.25
C PHE A 192 46.31 2.81 -10.68
N TYR A 193 45.46 3.74 -11.13
CA TYR A 193 45.06 3.84 -12.54
C TYR A 193 44.57 5.26 -12.83
N PHE A 194 45.07 5.85 -13.92
CA PHE A 194 44.82 7.17 -14.52
C PHE A 194 45.95 8.19 -14.33
N ASP A 195 46.45 8.70 -15.46
CA ASP A 195 47.60 9.58 -15.62
C ASP A 195 47.67 10.68 -14.55
N ALA A 196 48.82 10.76 -13.90
CA ALA A 196 49.17 11.78 -12.94
C ALA A 196 49.46 13.10 -13.66
N ASP A 197 48.40 13.85 -13.99
CA ASP A 197 48.52 15.29 -14.19
C ASP A 197 48.49 15.97 -12.81
N GLU A 198 49.60 16.62 -12.48
CA GLU A 198 49.83 17.38 -11.25
C GLU A 198 48.78 18.49 -11.11
N TYR A 199 47.72 18.24 -10.33
CA TYR A 199 46.69 19.24 -10.08
C TYR A 199 47.25 20.32 -9.14
N PRO A 200 47.29 21.61 -9.54
CA PRO A 200 47.70 22.68 -8.65
C PRO A 200 46.78 22.72 -7.43
N ASP A 201 47.28 23.16 -6.28
CA ASP A 201 46.51 23.32 -5.03
C ASP A 201 45.30 24.25 -5.26
N GLU A 202 44.17 23.66 -5.63
CA GLU A 202 42.93 24.38 -5.87
C GLU A 202 42.22 24.68 -4.54
N LYS A 203 41.91 25.95 -4.33
CA LYS A 203 41.24 26.44 -3.12
C LYS A 203 39.71 26.29 -3.14
N GLU A 204 39.12 25.88 -4.27
CA GLU A 204 37.66 25.92 -4.48
C GLU A 204 37.10 24.52 -4.82
N PHE A 205 36.05 24.11 -4.11
CA PHE A 205 35.37 22.83 -4.31
C PHE A 205 34.61 22.80 -5.64
N GLY A 206 34.72 21.70 -6.39
CA GLY A 206 34.10 21.59 -7.72
C GLY A 206 33.98 20.16 -8.25
N TYR A 207 33.76 20.03 -9.56
CA TYR A 207 33.44 18.75 -10.21
C TYR A 207 34.63 17.99 -10.83
N LYS A 208 35.83 18.60 -10.85
CA LYS A 208 36.99 18.04 -11.57
C LYS A 208 37.41 16.64 -11.11
N LYS A 209 37.36 16.39 -9.80
CA LYS A 209 37.72 15.08 -9.20
C LYS A 209 36.56 14.08 -9.20
N LEU A 210 35.35 14.47 -9.65
CA LEU A 210 34.15 13.64 -9.64
C LEU A 210 34.25 12.41 -10.56
N PRO A 211 34.82 12.49 -11.78
CA PRO A 211 35.00 11.31 -12.63
C PRO A 211 35.90 10.24 -11.98
N GLY A 212 36.96 10.65 -11.27
CA GLY A 212 37.84 9.75 -10.52
C GLY A 212 37.12 9.08 -9.35
N PHE A 213 36.36 9.85 -8.57
CA PHE A 213 35.53 9.33 -7.48
C PHE A 213 34.50 8.31 -7.97
N LEU A 214 33.77 8.62 -9.05
CA LEU A 214 32.77 7.71 -9.64
C LEU A 214 33.40 6.52 -10.37
N GLY A 215 34.71 6.53 -10.60
CA GLY A 215 35.47 5.38 -11.10
C GLY A 215 35.67 4.29 -10.05
N ASN A 216 35.60 4.63 -8.76
CA ASN A 216 35.76 3.68 -7.66
C ASN A 216 34.63 2.62 -7.68
N PRO A 217 34.93 1.31 -7.55
CA PRO A 217 33.92 0.26 -7.52
C PRO A 217 32.84 0.46 -6.44
N LEU A 218 33.14 1.16 -5.34
CA LEU A 218 32.18 1.45 -4.28
C LEU A 218 31.13 2.50 -4.71
N TYR A 219 31.52 3.54 -5.46
CA TYR A 219 30.65 4.68 -5.78
C TYR A 219 30.14 4.69 -7.22
N LYS A 220 30.63 3.80 -8.08
CA LYS A 220 30.24 3.67 -9.49
C LYS A 220 28.73 3.60 -9.72
N HIS A 221 27.98 3.01 -8.81
CA HIS A 221 26.53 2.85 -8.91
C HIS A 221 25.77 4.19 -8.83
N HIS A 222 26.34 5.23 -8.19
CA HIS A 222 25.72 6.55 -8.12
C HIS A 222 25.70 7.27 -9.47
N LYS A 223 26.57 6.89 -10.42
CA LYS A 223 26.63 7.50 -11.77
C LYS A 223 25.28 7.45 -12.50
N ALA A 224 24.48 6.41 -12.28
CA ALA A 224 23.16 6.27 -12.93
C ALA A 224 22.12 7.28 -12.42
N PHE A 225 22.37 7.92 -11.27
CA PHE A 225 21.44 8.82 -10.60
C PHE A 225 21.88 10.29 -10.62
N LEU A 226 23.05 10.58 -11.19
CA LEU A 226 23.59 11.94 -11.31
C LEU A 226 23.33 12.50 -12.70
N ASN A 227 22.89 13.75 -12.76
CA ASN A 227 22.79 14.50 -14.01
C ASN A 227 24.13 15.22 -14.25
N LEU A 228 25.00 14.63 -15.07
CA LEU A 228 26.33 15.16 -15.38
C LEU A 228 26.30 15.87 -16.73
N ASP A 229 26.46 17.19 -16.73
CA ASP A 229 26.69 17.97 -17.95
C ASP A 229 28.20 18.07 -18.21
N TYR A 230 28.71 17.21 -19.11
CA TYR A 230 30.13 17.13 -19.45
C TYR A 230 30.67 18.35 -20.21
N ASN A 231 29.81 19.31 -20.60
CA ASN A 231 30.25 20.57 -21.21
C ASN A 231 30.63 21.64 -20.17
N GLN A 232 30.35 21.43 -18.87
CA GLN A 232 30.64 22.37 -17.78
C GLN A 232 31.64 21.85 -16.75
N THR A 233 32.16 20.63 -16.93
CA THR A 233 33.20 19.99 -16.10
C THR A 233 34.56 20.09 -16.78
#